data_AF-A0A971IHM7-F1
#
_entry.id   AF-A0A971IHM7-F1
#
_cell.length_a   1.000
_cell.length_b   1.000
_cell.length_c   1.000
_cell.angle_alpha   90.00
_cell.angle_beta   90.00
_cell.angle_gamma   90.00
#
_symmetry.space_group_name_H-M   'P 1'
#
loop_
_entity.id
_entity.type
_entity.pdbx_description
1 polymer ?
#
loop_
_entity_poly.entity_id
_entity_poly.type
_entity_poly.pdbx_seq_one_letter_code
_entity_poly.pdbx_strand_id
1 'polypeptide(L)'
;MLNFREPIDEKRRDELLDAIAKKIQQFGMTVPAIFFLEMHKPFSYIGGQIMHFFSPIVGVFFETFEDYAYFFDDRKNVELLIQRLEAIAMEEEEERRKQKEMKKAGKQKKAQTTMLDEALKMGSQDTKSEK
;
A
#
# COMPACT_ATOMS: atom_id res chain seq x y z
N MET A 1 -38.54 -16.68 -9.95
CA MET A 1 -38.49 -15.62 -8.91
C MET A 1 -37.24 -14.83 -9.16
N LEU A 2 -37.33 -13.51 -9.31
CA LEU A 2 -36.16 -12.63 -9.38
C LEU A 2 -35.56 -12.59 -7.97
N ASN A 3 -34.38 -13.19 -7.78
CA ASN A 3 -33.62 -13.04 -6.54
C ASN A 3 -33.11 -11.60 -6.50
N PHE A 4 -33.82 -10.71 -5.81
CA PHE A 4 -33.27 -9.42 -5.40
C PHE A 4 -32.14 -9.74 -4.41
N ARG A 5 -30.89 -9.59 -4.85
CA ARG A 5 -29.73 -9.72 -3.98
C ARG A 5 -29.79 -8.56 -2.98
N GLU A 6 -29.91 -8.88 -1.69
CA GLU A 6 -29.98 -7.88 -0.62
C GLU A 6 -28.68 -7.06 -0.59
N PRO A 7 -28.77 -5.74 -0.36
CA PRO A 7 -27.59 -4.91 -0.18
C PRO A 7 -26.74 -5.33 1.00
N ILE A 8 -25.41 -5.38 0.81
CA ILE A 8 -24.50 -5.41 1.95
C ILE A 8 -24.69 -4.12 2.76
N ASP A 9 -24.73 -4.24 4.08
CA ASP A 9 -24.78 -3.06 4.94
C ASP A 9 -23.45 -2.28 4.90
N GLU A 10 -23.47 -1.03 5.38
CA GLU A 10 -22.30 -0.15 5.34
C GLU A 10 -21.12 -0.71 6.15
N LYS A 11 -21.40 -1.39 7.26
CA LYS A 11 -20.36 -1.97 8.12
C LYS A 11 -19.64 -3.09 7.36
N ARG A 12 -20.40 -3.98 6.72
CA ARG A 12 -19.86 -5.08 5.93
C ARG A 12 -19.11 -4.58 4.71
N ARG A 13 -19.60 -3.53 4.03
CA ARG A 13 -18.88 -2.85 2.95
C ARG A 13 -17.51 -2.37 3.44
N ASP A 14 -17.45 -1.71 4.58
CA ASP A 14 -16.19 -1.15 5.10
C ASP A 14 -15.21 -2.24 5.53
N GLU A 15 -15.71 -3.34 6.13
CA GLU A 15 -14.89 -4.52 6.41
C GLU A 15 -14.27 -5.12 5.14
N LEU A 16 -15.06 -5.24 4.06
CA LEU A 16 -14.56 -5.74 2.78
C LEU A 16 -13.55 -4.78 2.16
N LEU A 17 -13.83 -3.47 2.18
CA LEU A 17 -12.94 -2.44 1.67
C LEU A 17 -11.56 -2.52 2.32
N ASP A 18 -11.51 -2.56 3.66
CA ASP A 18 -10.25 -2.65 4.39
C ASP A 18 -9.55 -4.00 4.16
N ALA A 19 -10.31 -5.11 4.09
CA ALA A 19 -9.74 -6.42 3.81
C ALA A 19 -9.09 -6.48 2.42
N ILE A 20 -9.75 -5.95 1.38
CA ILE A 20 -9.24 -5.89 0.01
C ILE A 20 -8.00 -4.99 -0.04
N ALA A 21 -8.09 -3.77 0.50
CA ALA A 21 -6.99 -2.82 0.51
C ALA A 21 -5.74 -3.39 1.20
N LYS A 22 -5.92 -4.02 2.37
CA LYS A 22 -4.83 -4.67 3.11
C LYS A 22 -4.20 -5.82 2.32
N LYS A 23 -4.99 -6.64 1.64
CA LYS A 23 -4.44 -7.72 0.80
C LYS A 23 -3.61 -7.15 -0.35
N ILE A 24 -4.12 -6.16 -1.08
CA ILE A 24 -3.40 -5.49 -2.17
C ILE A 24 -2.08 -4.90 -1.67
N GLN A 25 -2.10 -4.23 -0.52
CA GLN A 25 -0.92 -3.68 0.13
C GLN A 25 0.10 -4.76 0.47
N GLN A 26 -0.33 -5.86 1.09
CA GLN A 26 0.55 -6.99 1.46
C GLN A 26 1.27 -7.61 0.25
N PHE A 27 0.66 -7.59 -0.93
CA PHE A 27 1.27 -8.04 -2.18
C PHE A 27 2.17 -6.98 -2.84
N GLY A 28 2.24 -5.75 -2.31
CA GLY A 28 3.01 -4.66 -2.92
C GLY A 28 2.42 -4.15 -4.24
N MET A 29 1.11 -4.33 -4.44
CA MET A 29 0.41 -4.02 -5.70
C MET A 29 -0.45 -2.76 -5.64
N THR A 30 -0.28 -1.90 -4.63
CA THR A 30 -1.13 -0.71 -4.40
C THR A 30 -1.27 0.18 -5.65
N VAL A 31 -0.16 0.60 -6.25
CA VAL A 31 -0.17 1.49 -7.44
C VAL A 31 -0.73 0.79 -8.70
N PRO A 32 -0.30 -0.43 -9.06
CA PRO A 32 -0.93 -1.17 -10.16
C PRO A 32 -2.43 -1.41 -9.97
N ALA A 33 -2.87 -1.67 -8.74
CA ALA A 33 -4.29 -1.89 -8.43
C ALA A 33 -5.12 -0.62 -8.62
N ILE A 34 -4.63 0.55 -8.16
CA ILE A 34 -5.30 1.84 -8.41
C ILE A 34 -5.49 2.05 -9.91
N PHE A 35 -4.43 1.87 -10.70
CA PHE A 35 -4.49 2.04 -12.16
C PHE A 35 -5.51 1.08 -12.80
N PHE A 36 -5.46 -0.20 -12.43
CA PHE A 36 -6.40 -1.19 -12.94
C PHE A 36 -7.85 -0.85 -12.59
N LEU A 37 -8.11 -0.47 -11.34
CA LEU A 37 -9.44 -0.11 -10.85
C LEU A 37 -9.98 1.15 -11.53
N GLU A 38 -9.16 2.18 -11.73
CA GLU A 38 -9.55 3.39 -12.48
C GLU A 38 -9.90 3.09 -13.94
N MET A 39 -9.10 2.26 -14.61
CA MET A 39 -9.40 1.83 -15.98
C MET A 39 -10.71 1.05 -16.10
N HIS A 40 -11.06 0.27 -15.07
CA HIS A 40 -12.22 -0.62 -15.09
C HIS A 40 -13.44 -0.10 -14.32
N LYS A 41 -13.36 1.11 -13.75
CA LYS A 41 -14.44 1.82 -13.07
C LYS A 41 -15.77 1.90 -13.85
N PRO A 42 -15.82 2.07 -15.19
CA PRO A 42 -17.09 2.04 -15.93
C PRO A 42 -17.71 0.63 -16.02
N PHE A 43 -16.93 -0.42 -15.71
CA PHE A 43 -17.36 -1.82 -15.83
C PHE A 43 -17.87 -2.42 -14.52
N SER A 44 -18.00 -1.66 -13.42
CA SER A 44 -18.61 -2.14 -12.17
C SER A 44 -19.96 -2.83 -12.39
N TYR A 45 -20.77 -2.35 -13.35
CA TYR A 45 -22.07 -2.95 -13.68
C TYR A 45 -21.98 -4.32 -14.40
N ILE A 46 -20.82 -4.70 -14.94
CA ILE A 46 -20.61 -5.96 -15.68
C ILE A 46 -20.11 -7.08 -14.73
N GLY A 47 -20.02 -6.81 -13.43
CA GLY A 47 -19.58 -7.74 -12.40
C GLY A 47 -20.24 -9.11 -12.54
N GLY A 48 -21.56 -9.17 -12.74
CA GLY A 48 -22.31 -10.42 -12.85
C GLY A 48 -21.80 -11.44 -13.89
N GLN A 49 -21.30 -11.02 -15.05
CA GLN A 49 -20.86 -11.94 -16.13
C GLN A 49 -19.38 -12.33 -16.02
N ILE A 50 -18.53 -11.39 -15.61
CA ILE A 50 -17.10 -11.66 -15.33
C ILE A 50 -16.97 -12.60 -14.11
N MET A 51 -17.89 -12.50 -13.15
CA MET A 51 -17.87 -13.27 -11.91
C MET A 51 -18.20 -14.76 -12.11
N HIS A 52 -19.02 -15.12 -13.10
CA HIS A 52 -19.23 -16.53 -13.48
C HIS A 52 -17.98 -17.19 -14.06
N PHE A 53 -17.12 -16.41 -14.72
CA PHE A 53 -15.85 -16.87 -15.27
C PHE A 53 -14.80 -17.13 -14.17
N PHE A 54 -14.77 -16.33 -13.10
CA PHE A 54 -13.80 -16.46 -12.00
C PHE A 54 -14.28 -17.31 -10.81
N SER A 55 -15.56 -17.67 -10.76
CA SER A 55 -16.18 -18.50 -9.70
C SER A 55 -15.36 -19.73 -9.24
N PRO A 56 -14.74 -20.53 -10.13
CA PRO A 56 -13.95 -21.71 -9.72
C PRO A 56 -12.68 -21.39 -8.93
N ILE A 57 -12.14 -20.17 -9.08
CA ILE A 57 -10.86 -19.76 -8.48
C ILE A 57 -11.11 -19.05 -7.15
N VAL A 58 -12.14 -18.21 -7.08
CA VAL A 58 -12.37 -17.32 -5.93
C VAL A 58 -12.98 -18.07 -4.74
N GLY A 59 -13.75 -19.15 -4.97
CA GLY A 59 -14.31 -20.00 -3.90
C GLY A 59 -13.26 -20.73 -3.05
N VAL A 60 -12.01 -20.79 -3.50
CA VAL A 60 -10.87 -21.36 -2.74
C VAL A 60 -10.24 -20.32 -1.81
N PHE A 61 -10.40 -19.02 -2.08
CA PHE A 61 -9.73 -17.94 -1.35
C PHE A 61 -10.66 -17.11 -0.44
N PHE A 62 -11.99 -17.18 -0.59
CA PHE A 62 -12.93 -16.31 0.13
C PHE A 62 -14.22 -17.04 0.57
N GLU A 63 -14.56 -16.96 1.86
CA GLU A 63 -15.69 -17.69 2.48
C GLU A 63 -17.10 -17.19 2.07
N THR A 64 -17.25 -15.94 1.61
CA THR A 64 -18.51 -15.43 1.02
C THR A 64 -18.25 -14.64 -0.26
N PHE A 65 -18.12 -15.35 -1.37
CA PHE A 65 -17.95 -14.81 -2.73
C PHE A 65 -19.00 -13.75 -3.13
N GLU A 66 -20.22 -13.88 -2.62
CA GLU A 66 -21.36 -13.00 -2.93
C GLU A 66 -21.17 -11.58 -2.40
N ASP A 67 -20.58 -11.42 -1.21
CA ASP A 67 -20.33 -10.11 -0.60
C ASP A 67 -19.35 -9.28 -1.43
N TYR A 68 -18.30 -9.92 -1.95
CA TYR A 68 -17.31 -9.28 -2.82
C TYR A 68 -17.92 -8.91 -4.17
N ALA A 69 -18.74 -9.80 -4.75
CA ALA A 69 -19.46 -9.49 -5.98
C ALA A 69 -20.37 -8.27 -5.79
N TYR A 70 -21.14 -8.25 -4.69
CA TYR A 70 -21.99 -7.12 -4.35
C TYR A 70 -21.19 -5.83 -4.14
N PHE A 71 -20.04 -5.91 -3.47
CA PHE A 71 -19.14 -4.78 -3.27
C PHE A 71 -18.71 -4.18 -4.61
N PHE A 72 -18.25 -4.99 -5.57
CA PHE A 72 -17.74 -4.52 -6.86
C PHE A 72 -18.82 -4.09 -7.86
N ASP A 73 -20.07 -4.54 -7.69
CA ASP A 73 -21.21 -4.12 -8.53
C ASP A 73 -21.55 -2.62 -8.34
N ASP A 74 -21.29 -2.04 -7.16
CA ASP A 74 -21.47 -0.60 -6.92
C ASP A 74 -20.18 0.19 -7.24
N ARG A 75 -20.26 1.04 -8.26
CA ARG A 75 -19.17 1.97 -8.65
C ARG A 75 -18.69 2.84 -7.48
N LYS A 76 -19.57 3.21 -6.52
CA LYS A 76 -19.19 3.99 -5.35
C LYS A 76 -18.24 3.23 -4.43
N ASN A 77 -18.43 1.93 -4.27
CA ASN A 77 -17.54 1.10 -3.47
C ASN A 77 -16.16 0.97 -4.12
N VAL A 78 -16.12 0.85 -5.45
CA VAL A 78 -14.87 0.87 -6.22
C VAL A 78 -14.13 2.20 -6.05
N GLU A 79 -14.85 3.33 -6.07
CA GLU A 79 -14.28 4.66 -5.77
C GLU A 79 -13.69 4.71 -4.36
N LEU A 80 -14.43 4.24 -3.35
CA LEU A 80 -13.96 4.22 -1.96
C LEU A 80 -12.69 3.37 -1.81
N LEU A 81 -12.63 2.22 -2.50
CA LEU A 81 -11.44 1.36 -2.51
C LEU A 81 -10.23 2.06 -3.16
N ILE A 82 -10.43 2.76 -4.28
CA ILE A 82 -9.36 3.51 -4.96
C ILE A 82 -8.80 4.58 -4.01
N GLN A 83 -9.67 5.38 -3.40
CA GLN A 83 -9.25 6.43 -2.45
C GLN A 83 -8.49 5.85 -1.25
N ARG A 84 -8.94 4.69 -0.74
CA ARG A 84 -8.23 4.00 0.35
C ARG A 84 -6.83 3.56 -0.07
N LEU A 85 -6.68 3.00 -1.27
CA LEU A 85 -5.38 2.60 -1.81
C LEU A 85 -4.47 3.80 -2.08
N GLU A 86 -5.01 4.92 -2.56
CA GLU A 86 -4.24 6.16 -2.75
C GLU A 86 -3.68 6.68 -1.42
N ALA A 87 -4.49 6.68 -0.36
CA ALA A 87 -4.03 7.06 0.97
C ALA A 87 -2.88 6.17 1.46
N ILE A 88 -3.01 4.85 1.29
CA ILE A 88 -1.94 3.89 1.62
C ILE A 88 -0.67 4.18 0.82
N ALA A 89 -0.80 4.42 -0.49
CA ALA A 89 0.35 4.70 -1.35
C ALA A 89 1.09 5.99 -0.94
N MET A 90 0.34 7.01 -0.49
CA MET A 90 0.90 8.25 0.03
C MET A 90 1.66 8.02 1.34
N GLU A 91 1.07 7.28 2.29
CA GLU A 91 1.69 6.90 3.56
C GLU A 91 3.02 6.15 3.32
N GLU A 92 3.03 5.14 2.44
CA GLU A 92 4.22 4.35 2.10
C GLU A 92 5.35 5.19 1.47
N GLU A 93 5.00 6.16 0.62
CA GLU A 93 5.99 7.09 0.04
C GLU A 93 6.54 8.06 1.10
N GLU A 94 5.71 8.56 2.00
CA GLU A 94 6.15 9.41 3.10
C GLU A 94 7.11 8.68 4.04
N GLU A 95 6.76 7.46 4.46
CA GLU A 95 7.62 6.62 5.29
C GLU A 95 8.96 6.33 4.60
N ARG A 96 8.92 5.99 3.30
CA ARG A 96 10.11 5.76 2.49
C ARG A 96 10.99 7.01 2.40
N ARG A 97 10.42 8.21 2.30
CA ARG A 97 11.16 9.48 2.31
C ARG A 97 11.83 9.72 3.66
N LYS A 98 11.08 9.60 4.77
CA LYS A 98 11.62 9.72 6.13
C LYS A 98 12.78 8.75 6.38
N GLN A 99 12.62 7.49 5.97
CA GLN A 99 13.69 6.49 6.08
C GLN A 99 14.94 6.86 5.26
N LYS A 100 14.77 7.39 4.03
CA LYS A 100 15.88 7.85 3.19
C LYS A 100 16.61 9.03 3.84
N GLU A 101 15.89 9.98 4.42
CA GLU A 101 16.45 11.15 5.12
C GLU A 101 17.22 10.74 6.38
N MET A 102 16.64 9.90 7.23
CA MET A 102 17.32 9.36 8.43
C MET A 102 18.60 8.60 8.06
N LYS A 103 18.57 7.77 7.00
CA LYS A 103 19.75 7.06 6.49
C LYS A 103 20.83 8.02 5.97
N LYS A 104 20.44 9.10 5.28
CA LYS A 104 21.39 10.13 4.80
C LYS A 104 22.03 10.89 5.96
N ALA A 105 21.24 11.35 6.94
CA ALA A 105 21.73 12.05 8.11
C ALA A 105 22.67 11.19 8.96
N GLY A 106 22.35 9.90 9.14
CA GLY A 106 23.22 8.96 9.84
C GLY A 106 24.57 8.74 9.14
N LYS A 107 24.57 8.61 7.81
CA LYS A 107 25.82 8.50 7.02
C LYS A 107 26.67 9.76 7.12
N GLN A 108 26.06 10.95 7.06
CA GLN A 108 26.76 12.24 7.18
C GLN A 108 27.37 12.40 8.58
N LYS A 109 26.61 12.16 9.66
CA LYS A 109 27.14 12.24 11.03
C LYS A 109 28.31 11.28 11.26
N LYS A 110 28.21 10.04 10.74
CA LYS A 110 29.30 9.06 10.84
C LYS A 110 30.56 9.54 10.12
N ALA A 111 30.44 10.02 8.88
CA ALA A 111 31.57 10.57 8.12
C ALA A 111 32.21 11.78 8.83
N GLN A 112 31.40 12.70 9.35
CA GLN A 112 31.88 13.89 10.07
C GLN A 112 32.63 13.52 11.35
N THR A 113 32.12 12.53 12.10
CA THR A 113 32.77 12.02 13.32
C THR A 113 34.12 11.36 12.99
N THR A 114 34.18 10.53 11.94
CA THR A 114 35.44 9.89 11.51
C THR A 114 36.50 10.91 11.08
N MET A 115 36.12 11.93 10.31
CA MET A 115 37.03 13.00 9.90
C MET A 115 37.56 13.82 11.10
N LEU A 116 36.70 14.09 12.09
CA LEU A 116 37.10 14.78 13.31
C LEU A 116 38.08 13.94 14.14
N ASP A 117 37.81 12.65 14.31
CA ASP A 117 38.70 11.71 15.00
C ASP A 117 40.06 11.58 14.31
N GLU A 118 40.11 11.58 12.97
CA GLU A 118 41.34 11.55 12.19
C GLU A 118 42.14 12.85 12.34
N ALA A 119 41.48 14.01 12.26
CA ALA A 119 42.13 15.32 12.42
C ALA A 119 42.73 15.51 13.83
N LEU A 120 42.03 15.06 14.87
CA LEU A 120 42.52 15.09 16.25
C LEU A 120 43.76 14.19 16.44
N LYS A 121 43.81 13.02 15.78
CA LYS A 121 44.99 12.14 15.81
C LYS A 121 46.21 12.78 15.14
N MET A 122 46.03 13.40 13.98
CA MET A 122 47.11 14.09 13.26
C MET A 122 47.73 15.23 14.09
N GLY A 123 46.90 16.11 14.69
CA GLY A 123 47.41 17.22 15.52
C GLY A 123 48.10 16.79 16.83
N SER A 124 47.81 15.59 17.33
CA SER A 124 48.46 15.03 18.53
C SER A 124 49.80 14.34 18.25
N GLN A 125 50.14 14.06 16.99
CA GLN A 125 51.43 13.49 16.59
C GLN A 125 52.49 14.58 16.35
N ASP A 126 52.11 15.74 15.81
CA ASP A 126 53.03 16.85 15.54
C ASP A 126 53.58 17.51 16.81
N THR A 127 52.83 17.48 17.92
CA THR A 127 53.25 18.09 19.20
C THR A 127 54.25 17.26 20.02
N LYS A 128 54.52 16.00 19.63
CA LYS A 128 55.48 15.11 20.33
C LYS A 128 56.88 15.07 19.69
N SER A 129 57.10 15.71 18.53
CA SER A 129 58.40 15.73 17.85
C SER A 129 59.29 16.93 18.20
N GLU A 130 58.82 17.88 19.04
CA GLU A 130 59.57 19.08 19.45
C GLU A 130 60.18 19.03 20.87
N LYS A 131 60.38 17.84 21.46
CA LYS A 131 61.13 17.69 22.71
C LYS A 131 62.32 16.76 22.59
#